data_AF-A0A3E1DP64-F1
#
_entry.id   AF-A0A3E1DP64-F1
#
_cell.length_a   1.000
_cell.length_b   1.000
_cell.length_c   1.000
_cell.angle_alpha   90.00
_cell.angle_beta   90.00
_cell.angle_gamma   90.00
#
_symmetry.space_group_name_H-M   'P 1'
#
loop_
_entity.id
_entity.type
_entity.pdbx_description
1 polymer ?
#
loop_
_entity_poly.entity_id
_entity_poly.type
_entity_poly.pdbx_seq_one_letter_code
_entity_poly.pdbx_strand_id
1 'polypeptide(L)'
;MYVHNQMVRNWMIKWFKRPQLNEMKVKHEVISKHLSNMIPGCKVRRKRDFNENAMIFYVEISGMIKEFKISDQYLQDYTTTELFDFIKQKEVIQNISNHRKVKISTREGYPSVSYM
;
A
#
# COMPACT_ATOMS: atom_id res chain seq x y z
N MET A 1 -31.13 -30.45 6.39
CA MET A 1 -31.11 -29.10 7.03
C MET A 1 -29.69 -28.54 7.24
N TYR A 2 -28.70 -28.84 6.37
CA TYR A 2 -27.29 -28.37 6.56
C TYR A 2 -26.71 -27.54 5.40
N VAL A 3 -27.29 -27.61 4.20
CA VAL A 3 -26.76 -26.93 2.99
C VAL A 3 -27.06 -25.43 2.98
N HIS A 4 -28.20 -25.02 3.54
CA HIS A 4 -28.64 -23.61 3.56
C HIS A 4 -27.71 -22.73 4.42
N ASN A 5 -27.21 -23.26 5.54
CA ASN A 5 -26.34 -22.54 6.47
C ASN A 5 -24.94 -22.28 5.87
N GLN A 6 -24.48 -23.18 5.00
CA GLN A 6 -23.17 -23.06 4.34
C GLN A 6 -23.21 -22.05 3.20
N MET A 7 -24.28 -22.02 2.40
CA MET A 7 -24.45 -21.02 1.33
C MET A 7 -24.56 -19.60 1.89
N VAL A 8 -25.33 -19.40 2.97
CA VAL A 8 -25.51 -18.08 3.60
C VAL A 8 -24.21 -17.58 4.24
N ARG A 9 -23.43 -18.45 4.90
CA ARG A 9 -22.08 -18.12 5.38
C ARG A 9 -21.15 -17.73 4.22
N ASN A 10 -21.14 -18.51 3.13
CA ASN A 10 -20.30 -18.21 1.97
C ASN A 10 -20.72 -16.91 1.27
N TRP A 11 -22.02 -16.60 1.27
CA TRP A 11 -22.56 -15.34 0.76
C TRP A 11 -22.17 -14.17 1.66
N MET A 12 -22.41 -14.24 2.97
CA MET A 12 -21.99 -13.20 3.92
C MET A 12 -20.49 -12.95 3.87
N ILE A 13 -19.66 -13.99 3.78
CA ILE A 13 -18.20 -13.84 3.63
C ILE A 13 -17.85 -13.16 2.31
N LYS A 14 -18.52 -13.50 1.20
CA LYS A 14 -18.32 -12.82 -0.10
C LYS A 14 -18.77 -11.36 -0.05
N TRP A 15 -19.86 -11.05 0.63
CA TRP A 15 -20.38 -9.69 0.77
C TRP A 15 -19.58 -8.83 1.73
N PHE A 16 -18.98 -9.40 2.79
CA PHE A 16 -18.05 -8.70 3.68
C PHE A 16 -16.66 -8.49 3.05
N LYS A 17 -16.19 -9.45 2.24
CA LYS A 17 -14.91 -9.32 1.54
C LYS A 17 -14.93 -8.28 0.40
N ARG A 18 -16.08 -8.07 -0.24
CA ARG A 18 -16.24 -7.10 -1.34
C ARG A 18 -15.96 -5.63 -0.97
N PRO A 19 -16.49 -5.06 0.13
CA PRO A 19 -16.22 -3.68 0.50
C PRO A 19 -14.75 -3.48 0.90
N GLN A 20 -14.15 -4.43 1.63
CA GLN A 20 -12.72 -4.37 1.98
C GLN A 20 -11.82 -4.41 0.73
N LEU A 21 -12.16 -5.24 -0.26
CA LEU A 21 -11.42 -5.28 -1.54
C LEU A 21 -11.53 -3.95 -2.30
N ASN A 22 -12.70 -3.31 -2.26
CA ASN A 22 -12.95 -2.06 -2.97
C ASN A 22 -12.25 -0.88 -2.28
N GLU A 23 -12.31 -0.80 -0.95
CA GLU A 23 -11.63 0.21 -0.16
C GLU A 23 -10.11 0.14 -0.35
N MET A 24 -9.54 -1.06 -0.29
CA MET A 24 -8.11 -1.27 -0.51
C MET A 24 -7.67 -0.86 -1.92
N LYS A 25 -8.51 -1.16 -2.94
CA LYS A 25 -8.26 -0.73 -4.32
C LYS A 25 -8.24 0.79 -4.43
N VAL A 26 -9.18 1.48 -3.78
CA VAL A 26 -9.23 2.95 -3.72
C VAL A 26 -7.99 3.50 -3.02
N LYS A 27 -7.59 2.94 -1.87
CA LYS A 27 -6.36 3.34 -1.16
C LYS A 27 -5.14 3.23 -2.08
N HIS A 28 -4.99 2.12 -2.80
CA HIS A 28 -3.89 1.95 -3.75
C HIS A 28 -3.91 2.98 -4.90
N GLU A 29 -5.08 3.38 -5.39
CA GLU A 29 -5.19 4.40 -6.44
C GLU A 29 -4.83 5.79 -5.93
N VAL A 30 -5.31 6.15 -4.73
CA VAL A 30 -4.95 7.40 -4.06
C VAL A 30 -3.45 7.49 -3.84
N ILE A 31 -2.81 6.41 -3.36
CA ILE A 31 -1.35 6.35 -3.17
C ILE A 31 -0.60 6.54 -4.48
N SER A 32 -1.00 5.83 -5.55
CA SER A 32 -0.35 5.95 -6.85
C SER A 32 -0.43 7.38 -7.40
N LYS A 33 -1.60 8.01 -7.30
CA LYS A 33 -1.81 9.39 -7.76
C LYS A 33 -1.00 10.38 -6.93
N HIS A 34 -0.97 10.18 -5.61
CA HIS A 34 -0.28 11.09 -4.71
C HIS A 34 1.25 11.01 -4.87
N LEU A 35 1.82 9.80 -5.02
CA LEU A 35 3.24 9.63 -5.34
C LEU A 35 3.63 10.29 -6.66
N SER A 36 2.77 10.17 -7.69
CA SER A 36 2.97 10.83 -8.98
C SER A 36 2.89 12.36 -8.89
N ASN A 37 2.10 12.90 -7.96
CA ASN A 37 1.97 14.34 -7.75
C ASN A 37 3.12 14.91 -6.92
N MET A 38 3.65 14.16 -5.96
CA MET A 38 4.78 14.59 -5.13
C MET A 38 6.07 14.73 -5.95
N ILE A 39 6.24 13.93 -7.01
CA ILE A 39 7.46 13.88 -7.80
C ILE A 39 7.12 14.25 -9.25
N PRO A 40 7.34 15.51 -9.66
CA PRO A 40 7.04 15.98 -11.01
C PRO A 40 7.76 15.12 -12.07
N GLY A 41 7.03 14.69 -13.11
CA GLY A 41 7.58 13.88 -14.19
C GLY A 41 7.80 12.40 -13.85
N CYS A 42 7.40 11.96 -12.65
CA CYS A 42 7.47 10.57 -12.26
C CYS A 42 6.43 9.69 -12.96
N LYS A 43 6.80 8.46 -13.32
CA LYS A 43 5.86 7.40 -13.67
C LYS A 43 5.73 6.42 -12.51
N VAL A 44 4.49 6.20 -12.06
CA VAL A 44 4.19 5.23 -11.01
C VAL A 44 3.53 3.99 -11.62
N ARG A 45 4.12 2.82 -11.39
CA ARG A 45 3.51 1.51 -11.67
C ARG A 45 3.27 0.80 -10.34
N ARG A 46 2.27 -0.08 -10.28
CA ARG A 46 1.97 -0.85 -9.06
C ARG A 46 1.88 -2.34 -9.35
N LYS A 47 2.34 -3.16 -8.41
CA LYS A 47 2.27 -4.62 -8.44
C LYS A 47 1.95 -5.13 -7.05
N ARG A 48 1.03 -6.08 -6.95
CA ARG A 48 0.77 -6.77 -5.68
C ARG A 48 1.84 -7.82 -5.43
N ASP A 49 2.39 -7.82 -4.22
CA ASP A 49 3.24 -8.86 -3.68
C ASP A 49 2.39 -9.79 -2.82
N PHE A 50 2.09 -10.97 -3.36
CA PHE A 50 1.28 -11.98 -2.68
C PHE A 50 2.07 -12.72 -1.58
N ASN A 51 3.40 -12.72 -1.64
CA ASN A 51 4.21 -13.43 -0.66
C ASN A 51 4.29 -12.65 0.66
N GLU A 52 4.46 -11.33 0.55
CA GLU A 52 4.55 -10.44 1.72
C GLU A 52 3.23 -9.73 2.06
N ASN A 53 2.13 -10.06 1.36
CA ASN A 53 0.84 -9.36 1.47
C ASN A 53 1.03 -7.83 1.46
N ALA A 54 1.62 -7.33 0.38
CA ALA A 54 1.98 -5.92 0.26
C ALA A 54 1.69 -5.39 -1.15
N MET A 55 1.56 -4.08 -1.27
CA MET A 55 1.54 -3.40 -2.56
C MET A 55 2.91 -2.78 -2.82
N ILE A 56 3.48 -3.07 -3.98
CA ILE A 56 4.72 -2.46 -4.46
C ILE A 56 4.37 -1.36 -5.46
N PHE A 57 4.84 -0.16 -5.21
CA PHE A 57 4.79 0.99 -6.10
C PHE A 57 6.18 1.23 -6.67
N TYR A 58 6.34 1.02 -7.97
CA TYR A 58 7.52 1.33 -8.74
C TYR A 58 7.44 2.78 -9.20
N VAL A 59 8.30 3.61 -8.65
CA VAL A 59 8.33 5.05 -8.88
C VAL A 59 9.58 5.33 -9.71
N GLU A 60 9.39 5.71 -10.97
CA GLU A 60 10.49 6.09 -11.86
C GLU A 60 10.81 7.57 -11.66
N ILE A 61 12.04 7.87 -11.21
CA ILE A 61 12.54 9.21 -10.95
C ILE A 61 13.84 9.37 -11.73
N SER A 62 13.89 10.30 -12.67
CA SER A 62 15.11 10.60 -13.47
C SER A 62 15.75 9.36 -14.11
N GLY A 63 14.92 8.42 -14.62
CA GLY A 63 15.37 7.18 -15.25
C GLY A 63 15.76 6.06 -14.28
N MET A 64 15.69 6.28 -12.96
CA MET A 64 15.89 5.25 -11.95
C MET A 64 14.56 4.76 -11.39
N ILE A 65 14.38 3.43 -11.34
CA ILE A 65 13.21 2.82 -10.73
C ILE A 65 13.48 2.59 -9.24
N LYS A 66 12.63 3.20 -8.40
CA LYS A 66 12.63 3.03 -6.95
C LYS A 66 11.41 2.21 -6.52
N GLU A 67 11.60 1.27 -5.61
CA GLU A 67 10.51 0.41 -5.12
C GLU A 67 10.00 0.92 -3.77
N PHE A 68 8.72 1.25 -3.69
CA PHE A 68 8.00 1.51 -2.43
C PHE A 68 7.09 0.34 -2.12
N LYS A 69 7.44 -0.47 -1.13
CA LYS A 69 6.59 -1.55 -0.64
C LYS A 69 5.80 -1.07 0.56
N ILE A 70 4.47 -1.19 0.52
CA ILE A 70 3.59 -0.85 1.63
C ILE A 70 2.82 -2.12 1.99
N SER A 71 2.89 -2.58 3.24
CA SER A 71 2.15 -3.77 3.66
C SER A 71 0.64 -3.54 3.66
N ASP A 72 -0.13 -4.58 3.32
CA ASP A 72 -1.59 -4.51 3.36
C ASP A 72 -2.07 -4.26 4.80
N GLN A 73 -1.34 -4.78 5.80
CA GLN A 73 -1.60 -4.52 7.22
C GLN A 73 -1.52 -3.01 7.54
N TYR A 74 -0.48 -2.32 7.06
CA TYR A 74 -0.38 -0.87 7.26
C TYR A 74 -1.59 -0.14 6.68
N LEU A 75 -2.03 -0.54 5.48
CA LEU A 75 -3.17 0.09 4.81
C LEU A 75 -4.52 -0.29 5.45
N GLN A 76 -4.58 -1.30 6.31
CA GLN A 76 -5.74 -1.61 7.13
C GLN A 76 -5.73 -0.79 8.42
N ASP A 77 -4.58 -0.68 9.07
CA ASP A 77 -4.40 0.01 10.35
C ASP A 77 -4.46 1.54 10.21
N TYR A 78 -4.00 2.06 9.07
CA TYR A 78 -3.81 3.50 8.84
C TYR A 78 -4.58 4.01 7.62
N THR A 79 -4.93 5.30 7.66
CA THR A 79 -5.47 6.03 6.52
C THR A 79 -4.38 6.37 5.51
N THR A 80 -4.79 6.68 4.28
CA THR A 80 -3.85 7.18 3.25
C THR A 80 -3.26 8.54 3.63
N THR A 81 -3.98 9.37 4.38
CA THR A 81 -3.47 10.64 4.91
C THR A 81 -2.30 10.41 5.86
N GLU A 82 -2.46 9.51 6.83
CA GLU A 82 -1.39 9.18 7.80
C GLU A 82 -0.16 8.60 7.12
N LEU A 83 -0.33 7.81 6.06
CA LEU A 83 0.78 7.37 5.20
C LEU A 83 1.56 8.54 4.61
N PHE A 84 0.86 9.55 4.07
CA PHE A 84 1.53 10.68 3.43
C PHE A 84 2.20 11.61 4.44
N ASP A 85 1.57 11.84 5.60
CA ASP A 85 2.20 12.55 6.70
C ASP A 85 3.45 11.81 7.17
N PHE A 86 3.39 10.48 7.31
CA PHE A 86 4.55 9.68 7.67
C PHE A 86 5.68 9.76 6.62
N ILE A 87 5.34 9.65 5.33
CA ILE A 87 6.30 9.80 4.22
C ILE A 87 6.98 11.17 4.26
N LYS A 88 6.22 12.24 4.55
CA LYS A 88 6.74 13.60 4.65
C LYS A 88 7.61 13.79 5.89
N GLN A 89 7.12 13.38 7.06
CA GLN A 89 7.83 13.50 8.35
C GLN A 89 9.15 12.73 8.37
N LYS A 90 9.20 11.56 7.73
CA LYS A 90 10.43 10.74 7.63
C LYS A 90 11.30 11.07 6.42
N GLU A 91 10.96 12.14 5.71
CA GLU A 91 11.67 12.60 4.50
C GLU A 91 11.93 11.45 3.51
N VAL A 92 10.97 10.52 3.39
CA VAL A 92 11.17 9.26 2.67
C VAL A 92 11.53 9.52 1.20
N ILE A 93 10.93 10.55 0.60
CA ILE A 93 11.21 10.96 -0.77
C ILE A 93 12.64 11.51 -0.95
N GLN A 94 13.22 12.16 0.07
CA GLN A 94 14.62 12.58 0.01
C GLN A 94 15.55 11.37 0.19
N ASN A 95 15.23 10.52 1.18
CA ASN A 95 16.03 9.35 1.54
C ASN A 95 16.03 8.28 0.45
N ILE A 96 14.95 8.15 -0.35
CA ILE A 96 14.91 7.18 -1.45
C ILE A 96 15.87 7.52 -2.60
N SER A 97 16.42 8.73 -2.68
CA SER A 97 17.53 9.00 -3.61
C SER A 97 18.71 8.06 -3.33
N ASN A 98 18.99 7.79 -2.06
CA ASN A 98 20.13 6.99 -1.59
C ASN A 98 19.84 5.48 -1.53
N HIS A 99 18.58 5.08 -1.58
CA HIS A 99 18.16 3.68 -1.44
C HIS A 99 17.39 3.21 -2.67
N ARG A 100 17.48 1.92 -3.00
CA ARG A 100 16.74 1.39 -4.16
C ARG A 100 15.32 0.99 -3.77
N LYS A 101 15.15 0.58 -2.51
CA LYS A 101 13.87 0.09 -1.99
C LYS A 101 13.56 0.75 -0.65
N VAL A 102 12.29 1.04 -0.47
CA VAL A 102 11.70 1.49 0.79
C VAL A 102 10.56 0.57 1.13
N LYS A 103 10.52 0.09 2.36
CA LYS A 103 9.40 -0.69 2.91
C LYS A 103 8.74 0.11 4.03
N ILE A 104 7.43 0.28 3.93
CA ILE A 104 6.58 0.86 4.97
C ILE A 104 5.67 -0.25 5.50
N SER A 105 5.64 -0.42 6.81
CA SER A 105 4.90 -1.49 7.47
C SER A 105 4.55 -1.11 8.91
N THR A 106 3.54 -1.78 9.49
CA THR A 106 3.28 -1.71 10.92
C THR A 106 4.25 -2.63 11.67
N ARG A 107 4.98 -2.11 12.66
CA ARG A 107 5.82 -2.90 13.59
C ARG A 107 5.43 -2.55 15.02
N GLU A 108 5.07 -3.56 15.81
CA GLU A 108 4.67 -3.38 17.22
C GLU A 108 3.51 -2.38 17.40
N GLY A 109 2.63 -2.29 16.39
CA GLY A 109 1.49 -1.37 16.38
C GLY A 109 1.79 0.02 15.82
N TYR A 110 3.05 0.34 15.48
CA TYR A 110 3.46 1.67 15.00
C TYR A 110 3.89 1.67 13.53
N PRO A 111 3.76 2.80 12.81
CA PRO A 111 4.26 2.93 11.46
C PRO A 111 5.79 2.90 11.44
N SER A 112 6.36 2.05 10.60
CA SER A 112 7.80 1.84 10.47
C SER A 112 8.23 1.93 9.02
N VAL A 113 9.41 2.51 8.79
CA VAL A 113 10.06 2.57 7.49
C VAL A 113 11.39 1.81 7.53
N SER A 114 11.71 1.11 6.46
CA SER A 114 13.00 0.43 6.29
C SER A 114 13.54 0.72 4.89
N TYR A 115 14.84 0.99 4.82
CA TYR A 115 15.53 1.32 3.58
C TYR A 115 16.47 0.18 3.20
N MET A 116 16.49 -0.21 1.92
CA MET A 116 17.33 -1.28 1.38
C MET A 116 17.98 -0.86 0.05
#